data_AF-A0A376NR68-F1
#
_entry.id   AF-A0A376NR68-F1
#
_cell.length_a   1.000
_cell.length_b   1.000
_cell.length_c   1.000
_cell.angle_alpha   90.00
_cell.angle_beta   90.00
_cell.angle_gamma   90.00
#
_symmetry.space_group_name_H-M   'P 1'
#
loop_
_entity.id
_entity.type
_entity.pdbx_description
1 polymer ?
#
loop_
_entity_poly.entity_id
_entity_poly.type
_entity_poly.pdbx_seq_one_letter_code
_entity_poly.pdbx_strand_id
1 'polypeptide(L)'
;MADMVGVAGAALAPLAKLLRHELLTRDVIHADETSLRLLDTRKGGKSCSGWLCAYVSGERSGPPVVCFDSQTGRALRYPETWLQCWCGGTLVSDGYSVYKSLADNHPGITSACCWSHAGRGFANLYKASREPRAGVELRKIAGLYRIEKLIRERPVEKIRQWR
;
A
#
# COMPACT_ATOMS: atom_id res chain seq x y z
N MET A 1 -10.03 -26.52 -14.07
CA MET A 1 -9.67 -25.85 -12.81
C MET A 1 -9.81 -24.33 -12.89
N ALA A 2 -9.32 -23.67 -13.95
CA ALA A 2 -9.46 -22.22 -14.13
C ALA A 2 -10.93 -21.71 -14.17
N ASP A 3 -11.85 -22.52 -14.71
CA ASP A 3 -13.27 -22.18 -14.82
C ASP A 3 -13.95 -21.99 -13.44
N MET A 4 -13.76 -22.93 -12.51
CA MET A 4 -14.31 -22.84 -11.15
C MET A 4 -13.77 -21.63 -10.36
N VAL A 5 -12.50 -21.26 -10.58
CA VAL A 5 -11.89 -20.07 -9.96
C VAL A 5 -12.50 -18.80 -10.55
N GLY A 6 -12.76 -18.77 -11.86
CA GLY A 6 -13.45 -17.66 -12.52
C GLY A 6 -14.88 -17.47 -12.02
N VAL A 7 -15.65 -18.57 -11.89
CA VAL A 7 -17.01 -18.55 -11.35
C VAL A 7 -17.04 -18.08 -9.89
N ALA A 8 -16.14 -18.60 -9.05
CA ALA A 8 -16.02 -18.14 -7.66
C ALA A 8 -15.64 -16.66 -7.58
N GLY A 9 -14.70 -16.20 -8.41
CA GLY A 9 -14.32 -14.80 -8.49
C GLY A 9 -15.48 -13.89 -8.89
N ALA A 10 -16.27 -14.29 -9.89
CA ALA A 10 -17.47 -13.57 -10.30
C ALA A 10 -18.53 -13.53 -9.18
N ALA A 11 -18.73 -14.64 -8.48
CA ALA A 11 -19.67 -14.71 -7.35
C ALA A 11 -19.23 -13.83 -6.17
N LEU A 12 -17.93 -13.65 -5.95
CA LEU A 12 -17.36 -12.81 -4.88
C LEU A 12 -17.20 -11.34 -5.28
N ALA A 13 -17.43 -10.97 -6.54
CA ALA A 13 -17.27 -9.59 -7.01
C ALA A 13 -18.09 -8.55 -6.21
N PRO A 14 -19.34 -8.82 -5.77
CA PRO A 14 -20.07 -7.90 -4.90
C PRO A 14 -19.38 -7.67 -3.56
N LEU A 15 -18.81 -8.73 -2.96
CA LEU A 15 -18.06 -8.62 -1.70
C LEU A 15 -16.78 -7.79 -1.90
N ALA A 16 -16.03 -8.02 -2.98
CA ALA A 16 -14.85 -7.23 -3.30
C ALA A 16 -15.19 -5.73 -3.46
N LYS A 17 -16.33 -5.42 -4.08
CA LYS A 17 -16.83 -4.04 -4.21
C LYS A 17 -17.18 -3.43 -2.86
N LEU A 18 -17.84 -4.18 -1.97
CA LEU A 18 -18.16 -3.75 -0.61
C LEU A 18 -16.90 -3.49 0.22
N LEU A 19 -15.92 -4.39 0.16
CA LEU A 19 -14.62 -4.22 0.84
C LEU A 19 -13.87 -3.00 0.31
N ARG A 20 -13.90 -2.74 -1.01
CA ARG A 20 -13.35 -1.49 -1.56
C ARG A 20 -14.06 -0.28 -0.98
N HIS A 21 -15.39 -0.24 -0.95
CA HIS A 21 -16.10 0.90 -0.37
C HIS A 21 -15.76 1.11 1.10
N GLU A 22 -15.69 0.04 1.89
CA GLU A 22 -15.27 0.10 3.29
C GLU A 22 -13.83 0.60 3.44
N LEU A 23 -12.91 0.18 2.56
CA LEU A 23 -11.53 0.65 2.59
C LEU A 23 -11.42 2.15 2.26
N LEU A 24 -12.28 2.66 1.36
CA LEU A 24 -12.31 4.09 1.02
C LEU A 24 -12.95 4.97 2.10
N THR A 25 -13.49 4.42 3.19
CA THR A 25 -13.90 5.23 4.36
C THR A 25 -12.75 5.49 5.33
N ARG A 26 -11.58 4.87 5.12
CA ARG A 26 -10.46 4.93 6.05
C ARG A 26 -9.62 6.20 5.84
N ASP A 27 -9.19 6.78 6.96
CA ASP A 27 -8.30 7.95 6.97
C ASP A 27 -6.86 7.63 6.52
N VAL A 28 -6.48 6.35 6.55
CA VAL A 28 -5.14 5.88 6.18
C VAL A 28 -5.27 4.66 5.29
N ILE A 29 -4.69 4.75 4.08
CA ILE A 29 -4.59 3.64 3.13
C ILE A 29 -3.11 3.44 2.80
N HIS A 30 -2.66 2.20 2.84
CA HIS A 30 -1.35 1.80 2.33
C HIS A 30 -1.52 1.27 0.91
N ALA A 31 -0.60 1.60 0.02
CA ALA A 31 -0.57 1.11 -1.36
C ALA A 31 0.83 0.58 -1.72
N ASP A 32 0.87 -0.61 -2.33
CA ASP A 32 2.11 -1.27 -2.77
C ASP A 32 1.85 -2.10 -4.03
N GLU A 33 2.72 -1.97 -5.04
CA GLU A 33 2.62 -2.73 -6.28
C GLU A 33 3.69 -3.80 -6.39
N THR A 34 3.25 -5.05 -6.55
CA THR A 34 4.14 -6.16 -6.87
C THR A 34 3.99 -6.54 -8.34
N SER A 35 5.10 -6.60 -9.07
CA SER A 35 5.08 -7.09 -10.46
C SER A 35 4.85 -8.59 -10.53
N LEU A 36 4.04 -9.05 -11.47
CA LEU A 36 3.83 -10.46 -11.77
C LEU A 36 3.69 -10.73 -13.27
N ARG A 37 3.51 -12.01 -13.61
CA ARG A 37 3.20 -12.46 -14.97
C ARG A 37 1.73 -12.83 -15.05
N LEU A 38 0.99 -12.14 -15.91
CA LEU A 38 -0.41 -12.41 -16.21
C LEU A 38 -0.54 -13.25 -17.47
N LEU A 39 -1.61 -14.02 -17.57
CA LEU A 39 -1.99 -14.70 -18.81
C LEU A 39 -2.86 -13.76 -19.65
N ASP A 40 -2.40 -13.41 -20.85
CA ASP A 40 -3.18 -12.61 -21.78
C ASP A 40 -4.13 -13.52 -22.58
N THR A 41 -5.36 -13.66 -22.10
CA THR A 41 -6.40 -14.44 -22.76
C THR A 41 -6.88 -13.82 -24.08
N ARG A 42 -6.56 -12.54 -24.34
CA ARG A 42 -6.90 -11.84 -25.59
C ARG A 42 -5.85 -12.04 -26.68
N LYS A 43 -4.59 -12.34 -26.31
CA LYS A 43 -3.48 -12.64 -27.24
C LYS A 43 -3.09 -14.12 -27.25
N GLY A 44 -4.08 -15.00 -27.29
CA GLY A 44 -3.86 -16.45 -27.47
C GLY A 44 -3.16 -17.12 -26.29
N GLY A 45 -3.32 -16.61 -25.06
CA GLY A 45 -2.79 -17.24 -23.85
C GLY A 45 -1.29 -17.01 -23.62
N LYS A 46 -0.69 -15.98 -24.21
CA LYS A 46 0.71 -15.63 -23.93
C LYS A 46 0.84 -14.91 -22.61
N SER A 47 1.95 -15.11 -21.91
CA SER A 47 2.23 -14.37 -20.69
C SER A 47 2.61 -12.92 -20.99
N CYS A 48 2.04 -11.96 -20.26
CA CYS A 48 2.39 -10.55 -20.25
C CYS A 48 2.81 -10.08 -18.86
N SER A 49 3.45 -8.92 -18.78
CA SER A 49 3.75 -8.28 -17.48
C SER A 49 2.47 -7.68 -16.89
N GLY A 50 2.29 -7.86 -15.58
CA GLY A 50 1.21 -7.28 -14.82
C GLY A 50 1.69 -6.79 -13.45
N TRP A 51 0.80 -6.12 -12.76
CA TRP A 51 1.02 -5.56 -11.43
C TRP A 51 -0.18 -5.91 -10.57
N LEU A 52 0.09 -6.41 -9.37
CA LEU A 52 -0.91 -6.59 -8.33
C LEU A 52 -0.70 -5.48 -7.32
N CYS A 53 -1.62 -4.53 -7.31
CA CYS A 53 -1.64 -3.44 -6.36
C CYS A 53 -2.40 -3.91 -5.12
N ALA A 54 -1.75 -3.87 -3.97
CA ALA A 54 -2.37 -4.12 -2.68
C ALA A 54 -2.74 -2.79 -2.03
N TYR A 55 -3.98 -2.65 -1.61
CA TYR A 55 -4.48 -1.52 -0.83
C TYR A 55 -4.91 -2.03 0.55
N VAL A 56 -4.36 -1.44 1.61
CA VAL A 56 -4.54 -1.94 2.98
C VAL A 56 -4.96 -0.82 3.91
N SER A 57 -5.97 -1.07 4.74
CA SER A 57 -6.41 -0.12 5.76
C SER A 57 -5.32 0.11 6.81
N GLY A 58 -5.15 1.35 7.30
CA GLY A 58 -4.27 1.62 8.44
C GLY A 58 -4.69 0.86 9.70
N GLU A 59 -3.72 0.48 10.55
CA GLU A 59 -3.90 -0.45 11.69
C GLU A 59 -4.98 -0.01 12.70
N ARG A 60 -5.27 1.28 12.83
CA ARG A 60 -6.25 1.84 13.78
C ARG A 60 -7.50 2.43 13.13
N SER A 61 -7.73 2.12 11.86
CA SER A 61 -8.86 2.68 11.10
C SER A 61 -10.15 1.84 11.21
N GLY A 62 -10.17 0.81 12.05
CA GLY A 62 -11.28 -0.15 12.19
C GLY A 62 -10.84 -1.58 11.87
N PRO A 63 -11.78 -2.51 11.59
CA PRO A 63 -11.44 -3.87 11.16
C PRO A 63 -10.48 -3.85 9.95
N PRO A 64 -9.48 -4.73 9.89
CA PRO A 64 -8.50 -4.71 8.80
C PRO A 64 -9.17 -5.08 7.48
N VAL A 65 -8.91 -4.28 6.45
CA VAL A 65 -9.36 -4.51 5.08
C VAL A 65 -8.16 -4.51 4.14
N VAL A 66 -8.11 -5.53 3.29
CA VAL A 66 -7.11 -5.66 2.23
C VAL A 66 -7.86 -5.85 0.92
N CYS A 67 -7.53 -5.04 -0.08
CA CYS A 67 -8.04 -5.18 -1.43
C CYS A 67 -6.87 -5.32 -2.40
N PHE A 68 -7.08 -6.14 -3.42
CA PHE A 68 -6.12 -6.33 -4.49
C PHE A 68 -6.71 -5.88 -5.81
N ASP A 69 -5.88 -5.23 -6.62
CA ASP A 69 -6.22 -4.80 -7.97
C ASP A 69 -5.16 -5.27 -8.96
N SER A 70 -5.57 -6.07 -9.94
CA SER A 70 -4.66 -6.63 -10.94
C SER A 70 -4.71 -5.79 -12.20
N GLN A 71 -3.59 -5.17 -12.56
CA GLN A 71 -3.47 -4.26 -13.68
C GLN A 71 -2.39 -4.69 -14.67
N THR A 72 -2.55 -4.29 -15.93
CA THR A 72 -1.53 -4.50 -16.98
C THR A 72 -0.52 -3.35 -17.05
N GLY A 73 -0.57 -2.42 -16.09
CA GLY A 73 0.40 -1.34 -15.94
C GLY A 73 0.37 -0.76 -14.52
N ARG A 74 1.25 0.22 -14.29
CA ARG A 74 1.43 0.91 -12.99
C ARG A 74 1.49 2.44 -13.11
N ALA A 75 0.97 2.97 -14.22
CA ALA A 75 0.87 4.42 -14.44
C ALA A 75 -0.17 5.06 -13.51
N LEU A 76 -0.05 6.37 -13.29
CA LEU A 76 -0.91 7.17 -12.40
C LEU A 76 -2.43 6.92 -12.56
N ARG A 77 -2.91 6.72 -13.80
CA ARG A 77 -4.34 6.43 -14.07
C ARG A 77 -4.91 5.24 -13.27
N TYR A 78 -4.07 4.25 -12.93
CA TYR A 78 -4.53 3.04 -12.24
C TYR A 78 -4.89 3.33 -10.78
N PRO A 79 -3.99 3.85 -9.93
CA PRO A 79 -4.34 4.27 -8.59
C PRO A 79 -5.37 5.42 -8.57
N GLU A 80 -5.35 6.35 -9.53
CA GLU A 80 -6.39 7.39 -9.66
C GLU A 80 -7.79 6.78 -9.81
N THR A 81 -7.93 5.82 -10.72
CA THR A 81 -9.22 5.14 -10.94
C THR A 81 -9.59 4.30 -9.71
N TRP A 82 -8.64 3.58 -9.13
CA TRP A 82 -8.93 2.69 -8.01
C TRP A 82 -9.30 3.45 -6.73
N LEU A 83 -8.65 4.57 -6.44
CA LEU A 83 -8.91 5.44 -5.29
C LEU A 83 -10.00 6.49 -5.55
N GLN A 84 -10.66 6.45 -6.71
CA GLN A 84 -11.78 7.33 -7.02
C GLN A 84 -12.86 7.24 -5.92
N CYS A 85 -13.38 8.41 -5.52
CA CYS A 85 -14.34 8.61 -4.43
C CYS A 85 -13.78 8.45 -3.01
N TRP A 86 -12.47 8.26 -2.82
CA TRP A 86 -11.87 8.47 -1.51
C TRP A 86 -11.87 9.97 -1.19
N CYS A 87 -12.48 10.36 -0.07
CA CYS A 87 -12.55 11.76 0.35
C CYS A 87 -11.17 12.35 0.72
N GLY A 88 -10.17 11.50 0.93
CA GLY A 88 -8.83 11.91 1.31
C GLY A 88 -8.39 11.33 2.65
N GLY A 89 -7.15 11.61 3.02
CA GLY A 89 -6.47 10.99 4.15
C GLY A 89 -4.98 10.86 3.88
N THR A 90 -4.31 9.98 4.63
CA THR A 90 -2.88 9.69 4.43
C THR A 90 -2.72 8.46 3.55
N LEU A 91 -2.07 8.63 2.40
CA LEU A 91 -1.68 7.54 1.51
C LEU A 91 -0.23 7.15 1.78
N VAL A 92 -0.02 5.95 2.31
CA VAL A 92 1.30 5.43 2.62
C VAL A 92 1.79 4.53 1.48
N SER A 93 2.92 4.84 0.85
CA SER A 93 3.48 4.01 -0.23
C SER A 93 4.98 3.77 -0.08
N ASP A 94 5.56 2.97 -0.98
CA ASP A 94 7.00 2.72 -1.05
C ASP A 94 7.83 3.95 -1.50
N GLY A 95 7.18 5.07 -1.82
CA GLY A 95 7.82 6.27 -2.37
C GLY A 95 7.81 6.32 -3.90
N TYR A 96 7.09 5.42 -4.57
CA TYR A 96 6.90 5.50 -6.01
C TYR A 96 6.20 6.81 -6.39
N SER A 97 6.78 7.52 -7.37
CA SER A 97 6.40 8.90 -7.71
C SER A 97 4.95 9.07 -8.13
N VAL A 98 4.29 8.02 -8.64
CA VAL A 98 2.88 8.11 -9.03
C VAL A 98 1.97 8.43 -7.85
N TYR A 99 2.27 7.94 -6.64
CA TYR A 99 1.46 8.24 -5.47
C TYR A 99 1.65 9.67 -4.99
N LYS A 100 2.86 10.22 -5.18
CA LYS A 100 3.09 11.65 -4.99
C LYS A 100 2.29 12.48 -5.99
N SER A 101 2.35 12.15 -7.28
CA SER A 101 1.56 12.84 -8.31
C SER A 101 0.05 12.72 -8.06
N LEU A 102 -0.42 11.57 -7.58
CA LEU A 102 -1.81 11.39 -7.16
C LEU A 102 -2.16 12.37 -6.03
N ALA A 103 -1.34 12.44 -4.97
CA ALA A 103 -1.58 13.37 -3.87
C ALA A 103 -1.55 14.83 -4.33
N ASP A 104 -0.61 15.19 -5.22
CA ASP A 104 -0.50 16.54 -5.79
C ASP A 104 -1.76 16.90 -6.62
N ASN A 105 -2.38 15.92 -7.30
CA ASN A 105 -3.62 16.09 -8.06
C ASN A 105 -4.89 16.14 -7.18
N HIS A 106 -4.82 15.67 -5.93
CA HIS A 106 -5.95 15.49 -5.04
C HIS A 106 -5.67 16.11 -3.67
N PRO A 107 -6.04 17.39 -3.42
CA PRO A 107 -5.69 18.12 -2.19
C PRO A 107 -6.15 17.48 -0.87
N GLY A 108 -7.13 16.57 -0.89
CA GLY A 108 -7.54 15.80 0.28
C GLY A 108 -6.58 14.67 0.66
N ILE A 109 -5.65 14.28 -0.23
CA ILE A 109 -4.72 13.18 -0.04
C ILE A 109 -3.34 13.73 0.37
N THR A 110 -2.83 13.25 1.49
CA THR A 110 -1.47 13.49 1.94
C THR A 110 -0.61 12.25 1.67
N SER A 111 0.45 12.39 0.85
CA SER A 111 1.39 11.30 0.62
C SER A 111 2.35 11.12 1.79
N ALA A 112 2.57 9.88 2.23
CA ALA A 112 3.56 9.50 3.22
C ALA A 112 4.40 8.31 2.72
N CYS A 113 5.69 8.31 3.02
CA CYS A 113 6.58 7.22 2.66
C CYS A 113 6.58 6.13 3.75
N CYS A 114 6.63 4.87 3.34
CA CYS A 114 6.67 3.73 4.21
C CYS A 114 8.06 3.56 4.86
N TRP A 115 8.12 3.56 6.20
CA TRP A 115 9.36 3.35 6.94
C TRP A 115 10.05 2.01 6.66
N SER A 116 9.28 0.96 6.34
CA SER A 116 9.85 -0.36 6.00
C SER A 116 10.63 -0.27 4.68
N HIS A 117 10.07 0.41 3.68
CA HIS A 117 10.72 0.66 2.40
C HIS A 117 11.96 1.55 2.53
N ALA A 118 11.83 2.66 3.26
CA ALA A 118 12.97 3.55 3.55
C ALA A 118 14.11 2.79 4.26
N GLY A 119 13.77 1.97 5.26
CA GLY A 119 14.72 1.14 5.99
C GLY A 119 15.47 0.15 5.11
N ARG A 120 14.83 -0.44 4.09
CA ARG A 120 15.50 -1.34 3.14
C ARG A 120 16.59 -0.62 2.34
N GLY A 121 16.34 0.63 1.92
CA GLY A 121 17.35 1.45 1.23
C GLY A 121 18.61 1.65 2.08
N PHE A 122 18.45 2.08 3.33
CA PHE A 122 19.57 2.24 4.26
C PHE A 122 20.25 0.90 4.58
N ALA A 123 19.50 -0.19 4.72
CA ALA A 123 20.06 -1.52 4.96
C ALA A 123 20.93 -1.98 3.78
N ASN A 124 20.49 -1.76 2.54
CA ASN A 124 21.25 -2.09 1.35
C ASN A 124 22.54 -1.27 1.27
N LEU A 125 22.46 0.04 1.51
CA LEU A 125 23.63 0.91 1.56
C LEU A 125 24.63 0.47 2.63
N TYR A 126 24.14 0.19 3.85
CA TYR A 126 24.99 -0.26 4.94
C TYR A 126 25.66 -1.61 4.65
N LYS A 127 24.95 -2.54 3.99
CA LYS A 127 25.53 -3.83 3.56
C LYS A 127 26.61 -3.65 2.49
N ALA A 128 26.41 -2.72 1.57
CA ALA A 128 27.32 -2.49 0.44
C ALA A 128 28.63 -1.80 0.85
N SER A 129 28.56 -0.77 1.72
CA SER A 129 29.71 0.09 2.01
C SER A 129 30.01 0.32 3.49
N ARG A 130 29.19 -0.23 4.41
CA ARG A 130 29.26 0.06 5.86
C ARG A 130 29.13 1.54 6.19
N GLU A 131 28.46 2.32 5.35
CA GLU A 131 28.23 3.75 5.54
C GLU A 131 27.68 4.07 6.94
N PRO A 132 28.43 4.77 7.81
CA PRO A 132 28.01 5.00 9.20
C PRO A 132 26.66 5.71 9.32
N ARG A 133 26.36 6.66 8.41
CA ARG A 133 25.08 7.37 8.41
C ARG A 133 23.90 6.44 8.18
N ALA A 134 24.03 5.46 7.28
CA ALA A 134 22.99 4.46 7.05
C ALA A 134 22.72 3.62 8.32
N GLY A 135 23.77 3.27 9.07
CA GLY A 135 23.64 2.60 10.36
C GLY A 135 22.93 3.44 11.43
N VAL A 136 23.17 4.76 11.45
CA VAL A 136 22.46 5.71 12.33
C VAL A 136 20.96 5.74 11.99
N GLU A 137 20.62 5.89 10.71
CA GLU A 137 19.21 5.95 10.28
C GLU A 137 18.46 4.64 10.56
N LEU A 138 19.09 3.48 10.35
CA LEU A 138 18.50 2.19 10.72
C LEU A 138 18.18 2.09 12.22
N ARG A 139 19.06 2.60 13.10
CA ARG A 139 18.80 2.63 14.54
C ARG A 139 17.64 3.56 14.90
N LYS A 140 17.52 4.72 14.23
CA LYS A 140 16.38 5.62 14.43
C LYS A 140 15.06 4.97 14.03
N ILE A 141 15.02 4.35 12.84
CA ILE A 141 13.82 3.62 12.35
C ILE A 141 13.45 2.48 13.30
N ALA A 142 14.43 1.70 13.76
CA ALA A 142 14.19 0.66 14.76
C ALA A 142 13.64 1.22 16.10
N GLY A 143 14.07 2.43 16.48
CA GLY A 143 13.52 3.16 17.61
C GLY A 143 12.03 3.49 17.45
N LEU A 144 11.61 3.94 16.26
CA LEU A 144 10.20 4.18 15.95
C LEU A 144 9.36 2.91 16.12
N TYR A 145 9.80 1.78 15.55
CA TYR A 145 9.09 0.50 15.71
C TYR A 145 9.02 0.02 17.16
N ARG A 146 10.02 0.33 17.98
CA ARG A 146 9.98 0.03 19.41
C ARG A 146 8.91 0.86 20.11
N ILE A 147 8.79 2.15 19.78
CA ILE A 147 7.74 3.01 20.31
C ILE A 147 6.37 2.50 19.85
N GLU A 148 6.18 2.24 18.55
CA GLU A 148 4.93 1.68 17.99
C GLU A 148 4.48 0.42 18.74
N LYS A 149 5.41 -0.51 19.01
CA LYS A 149 5.13 -1.71 19.80
C LYS A 149 4.68 -1.39 21.23
N LEU A 150 5.32 -0.43 21.91
CA LEU A 150 4.98 -0.03 23.28
C LEU A 150 3.62 0.66 23.39
N ILE A 151 3.18 1.31 22.31
CA ILE A 151 1.91 2.05 22.29
C ILE A 151 0.77 1.29 21.61
N ARG A 152 1.02 0.10 21.05
CA ARG A 152 0.07 -0.65 20.22
C ARG A 152 -1.30 -0.86 20.88
N GLU A 153 -1.33 -1.16 22.16
CA GLU A 153 -2.59 -1.43 22.89
C GLU A 153 -3.12 -0.20 23.64
N ARG A 154 -2.47 0.96 23.51
CA ARG A 154 -2.88 2.18 24.19
C ARG A 154 -4.05 2.86 23.49
N PRO A 155 -4.92 3.57 24.23
CA PRO A 155 -5.95 4.46 23.66
C PRO A 155 -5.34 5.56 22.80
N VAL A 156 -6.07 6.03 21.79
CA VAL A 156 -5.61 7.03 20.81
C VAL A 156 -5.17 8.33 21.49
N GLU A 157 -5.86 8.73 22.56
CA GLU A 157 -5.59 9.93 23.35
C GLU A 157 -4.21 9.86 24.00
N LYS A 158 -3.84 8.67 24.50
CA LYS A 158 -2.53 8.38 25.11
C LYS A 158 -1.42 8.14 24.09
N ILE A 159 -1.73 8.06 22.81
CA ILE A 159 -0.74 7.97 21.73
C ILE A 159 -0.35 9.36 21.27
N ARG A 160 -1.31 10.29 21.21
CA ARG A 160 -1.07 11.67 20.77
C ARG A 160 0.00 12.40 21.60
N GLN A 161 0.23 12.01 22.86
CA GLN A 161 1.32 12.55 23.69
C GLN A 161 2.74 12.16 23.23
N TRP A 162 2.86 11.25 22.26
CA TRP A 162 4.14 10.82 21.64
C TRP A 162 4.35 11.44 20.24
N ARG A 163 3.44 12.30 19.79
CA ARG A 163 3.61 13.12 18.57
C ARG A 163 4.34 14.40 18.93
#